data_AF-A0A7C4U3P3-F1
#
_entry.id   AF-A0A7C4U3P3-F1
#
_cell.length_a   1.000
_cell.length_b   1.000
_cell.length_c   1.000
_cell.angle_alpha   90.00
_cell.angle_beta   90.00
_cell.angle_gamma   90.00
#
_symmetry.space_group_name_H-M   'P 1'
#
loop_
_entity.id
_entity.type
_entity.pdbx_description
1 polymer ?
#
loop_
_entity_poly.entity_id
_entity_poly.type
_entity_poly.pdbx_seq_one_letter_code
_entity_poly.pdbx_strand_id
1 'polypeptide(L)'
;GQDFELPFFLESNGTKSAFSLLSFLLPTLSKGGLAVIDEFESDLHPHMLAAILDLFASQRTNPHHAQLVFTSHAIEVLNLLDKHQVMLVEKNADCESTALRLDQISGVRSDVSLYGKYMAGAFGAVPNL
;
A
#
# COMPACT_ATOMS: atom_id res chain seq x y z
N GLY A 1 -13.95 -36.91 0.56
CA GLY A 1 -14.54 -35.66 1.08
C GLY A 1 -15.71 -35.32 0.20
N GLN A 2 -16.77 -34.73 0.77
CA GLN A 2 -17.80 -34.07 -0.03
C GLN A 2 -17.40 -32.62 -0.24
N ASP A 3 -17.60 -32.12 -1.44
CA ASP A 3 -17.41 -30.70 -1.76
C ASP A 3 -18.55 -29.90 -1.13
N PHE A 4 -18.21 -28.74 -0.54
CA PHE A 4 -19.16 -27.83 0.09
C PHE A 4 -19.04 -26.45 -0.57
N GLU A 5 -20.14 -25.93 -1.08
CA GLU A 5 -20.21 -24.58 -1.65
C GLU A 5 -20.59 -23.59 -0.55
N LEU A 6 -19.76 -22.57 -0.35
CA LEU A 6 -20.03 -21.47 0.58
C LEU A 6 -20.50 -20.23 -0.20
N PRO A 7 -21.76 -19.80 -0.05
CA PRO A 7 -22.23 -18.56 -0.65
C PRO A 7 -21.45 -17.34 -0.18
N PHE A 8 -21.15 -16.41 -1.09
CA PHE A 8 -20.37 -15.19 -0.80
C PHE A 8 -20.92 -14.36 0.37
N PHE A 9 -22.24 -14.29 0.54
CA PHE A 9 -22.85 -13.54 1.65
C PHE A 9 -22.60 -14.18 3.03
N LEU A 10 -22.21 -15.45 3.08
CA LEU A 10 -21.83 -16.15 4.31
C LEU A 10 -20.33 -16.07 4.63
N GLU A 11 -19.53 -15.49 3.73
CA GLU A 11 -18.09 -15.27 3.95
C GLU A 11 -17.82 -14.23 5.04
N SER A 12 -16.61 -14.27 5.58
CA SER A 12 -16.13 -13.23 6.51
C SER A 12 -16.09 -11.86 5.83
N ASN A 13 -16.19 -10.78 6.61
CA ASN A 13 -16.10 -9.43 6.08
C ASN A 13 -14.75 -9.19 5.36
N GLY A 14 -13.65 -9.72 5.91
CA GLY A 14 -12.33 -9.61 5.27
C GLY A 14 -12.28 -10.27 3.89
N THR A 15 -12.86 -11.47 3.74
CA THR A 15 -12.95 -12.14 2.43
C THR A 15 -13.79 -11.32 1.44
N LYS A 16 -14.90 -10.73 1.90
CA LYS A 16 -15.77 -9.92 1.05
C LYS A 16 -15.11 -8.62 0.59
N SER A 17 -14.42 -7.93 1.49
CA SER A 17 -13.65 -6.72 1.18
C SER A 17 -12.53 -7.03 0.20
N ALA A 18 -11.78 -8.12 0.45
CA ALA A 18 -10.75 -8.62 -0.46
C ALA A 18 -11.27 -8.88 -1.88
N PHE A 19 -12.39 -9.59 -1.99
CA PHE A 19 -12.97 -9.93 -3.29
C PHE A 19 -13.43 -8.67 -4.04
N SER A 20 -14.05 -7.73 -3.32
CA SER A 20 -14.49 -6.44 -3.88
C SER A 20 -13.29 -5.64 -4.40
N LEU A 21 -12.22 -5.57 -3.63
CA LEU A 21 -10.98 -4.92 -4.02
C LEU A 21 -10.32 -5.57 -5.25
N LEU A 22 -10.23 -6.90 -5.26
CA LEU A 22 -9.68 -7.64 -6.40
C LEU A 22 -10.51 -7.45 -7.67
N SER A 23 -11.83 -7.32 -7.54
CA SER A 23 -12.71 -7.03 -8.69
C SER A 23 -12.35 -5.71 -9.38
N PHE A 24 -11.80 -4.74 -8.64
CA PHE A 24 -11.30 -3.47 -9.16
C PHE A 24 -9.87 -3.58 -9.72
N LEU A 25 -8.99 -4.32 -9.05
CA LEU A 25 -7.56 -4.38 -9.39
C LEU A 25 -7.23 -5.32 -10.56
N LEU A 26 -7.91 -6.46 -10.66
CA LEU A 26 -7.64 -7.46 -11.70
C LEU A 26 -7.84 -6.92 -13.13
N PRO A 27 -8.89 -6.14 -13.44
CA PRO A 27 -9.02 -5.48 -14.74
C PRO A 27 -7.79 -4.62 -15.09
N THR A 28 -7.29 -3.83 -14.15
CA THR A 28 -6.11 -2.97 -14.33
C THR A 28 -4.86 -3.80 -14.58
N LEU A 29 -4.64 -4.89 -13.83
CA LEU A 29 -3.52 -5.82 -14.07
C LEU A 29 -3.61 -6.48 -15.46
N SER A 30 -4.81 -6.86 -15.89
CA SER A 30 -5.04 -7.55 -17.17
C SER A 30 -4.90 -6.67 -18.41
N LYS A 31 -5.09 -5.35 -18.29
CA LYS A 31 -5.07 -4.41 -19.41
C LYS A 31 -3.94 -3.38 -19.33
N GLY A 32 -3.24 -3.31 -18.20
CA GLY A 32 -2.41 -2.17 -17.84
C GLY A 32 -3.28 -0.99 -17.37
N GLY A 33 -2.62 0.10 -16.97
CA GLY A 33 -3.27 1.32 -16.52
C GLY A 33 -2.92 1.70 -15.09
N LEU A 34 -3.75 2.54 -14.48
CA LEU A 34 -3.54 3.09 -13.14
C LEU A 34 -4.71 2.71 -12.22
N ALA A 35 -4.41 2.05 -11.11
CA ALA A 35 -5.32 1.88 -9.99
C ALA A 35 -4.96 2.91 -8.91
N VAL A 36 -5.96 3.65 -8.43
CA VAL A 36 -5.81 4.61 -7.32
C VAL A 36 -6.71 4.17 -6.18
N ILE A 37 -6.15 4.01 -4.99
CA ILE A 37 -6.88 3.59 -3.79
C ILE A 37 -6.60 4.55 -2.66
N ASP A 38 -7.66 5.00 -2.00
CA ASP A 38 -7.54 5.75 -0.74
C ASP A 38 -7.65 4.78 0.44
N GLU A 39 -6.88 5.00 1.51
CA GLU A 39 -6.86 4.19 2.74
C GLU A 39 -6.75 2.69 2.47
N PHE A 40 -5.67 2.27 1.82
CA PHE A 40 -5.53 0.91 1.28
C PHE A 40 -5.53 -0.21 2.33
N GLU A 41 -5.19 0.11 3.56
CA GLU A 41 -5.24 -0.79 4.72
C GLU A 41 -6.65 -0.93 5.31
N SER A 42 -7.60 -0.06 4.94
CA SER A 42 -8.95 -0.09 5.52
C SER A 42 -9.61 -1.46 5.28
N ASP A 43 -10.01 -2.11 6.37
CA ASP A 43 -10.64 -3.43 6.41
C ASP A 43 -9.85 -4.61 5.82
N LEU A 44 -8.57 -4.42 5.47
CA LEU A 44 -7.69 -5.49 4.99
C LEU A 44 -6.75 -6.00 6.07
N HIS A 45 -6.58 -7.32 6.11
CA HIS A 45 -5.53 -7.92 6.92
C HIS A 45 -4.14 -7.55 6.34
N PRO A 46 -3.12 -7.20 7.13
CA PRO A 46 -1.79 -6.78 6.63
C PRO A 46 -1.14 -7.75 5.63
N HIS A 47 -1.36 -9.07 5.78
CA HIS A 47 -0.90 -10.06 4.81
C HIS A 47 -1.47 -9.88 3.39
N MET A 48 -2.68 -9.32 3.27
CA MET A 48 -3.30 -9.04 1.98
C MET A 48 -2.63 -7.88 1.26
N LEU A 49 -2.20 -6.86 2.01
CA LEU A 49 -1.49 -5.72 1.47
C LEU A 49 -0.24 -6.18 0.71
N ALA A 50 0.60 -6.99 1.35
CA ALA A 50 1.79 -7.55 0.73
C ALA A 50 1.47 -8.38 -0.52
N ALA A 51 0.46 -9.26 -0.44
CA ALA A 51 0.06 -10.09 -1.57
C ALA A 51 -0.41 -9.25 -2.77
N ILE A 52 -1.13 -8.15 -2.55
CA ILE A 52 -1.57 -7.27 -3.64
C ILE A 52 -0.39 -6.49 -4.22
N LEU A 53 0.51 -5.96 -3.40
CA LEU A 53 1.72 -5.30 -3.89
C LEU A 53 2.57 -6.24 -4.76
N ASP A 54 2.69 -7.51 -4.38
CA ASP A 54 3.38 -8.54 -5.16
C ASP A 54 2.73 -8.78 -6.53
N LEU A 55 1.39 -8.68 -6.64
CA LEU A 55 0.69 -8.78 -7.93
C LEU A 55 1.15 -7.69 -8.89
N PHE A 56 1.34 -6.46 -8.41
CA PHE A 56 1.81 -5.34 -9.21
C PHE A 56 3.32 -5.37 -9.48
N ALA A 57 4.11 -5.92 -8.55
CA ALA A 57 5.57 -5.98 -8.65
C ALA A 57 6.10 -7.07 -9.61
N SER A 58 5.33 -8.14 -9.84
CA SER A 58 5.77 -9.27 -10.66
C SER A 58 5.33 -9.14 -12.13
N GLN A 59 6.28 -9.28 -13.06
CA GLN A 59 5.98 -9.31 -14.51
C GLN A 59 5.06 -10.48 -14.91
N ARG A 60 5.02 -11.56 -14.11
CA ARG A 60 4.14 -12.71 -14.38
C ARG A 60 2.67 -12.35 -14.16
N THR A 61 2.38 -11.57 -13.12
CA THR A 61 1.02 -11.17 -12.73
C THR A 61 0.63 -9.80 -13.27
N ASN A 62 1.62 -8.96 -13.57
CA ASN A 62 1.48 -7.63 -14.17
C ASN A 62 2.27 -7.52 -15.49
N PRO A 63 1.90 -8.28 -16.53
CA PRO A 63 2.60 -8.26 -17.82
C PRO A 63 2.40 -6.96 -18.60
N HIS A 64 1.43 -6.12 -18.20
CA HIS A 64 1.08 -4.88 -18.88
C HIS A 64 1.50 -3.62 -18.11
N HIS A 65 2.38 -3.77 -17.11
CA HIS A 65 2.96 -2.66 -16.35
C HIS A 65 1.90 -1.72 -15.73
N ALA A 66 0.81 -2.29 -15.23
CA ALA A 66 -0.16 -1.57 -14.41
C ALA A 66 0.53 -0.92 -13.20
N GLN A 67 0.05 0.25 -12.81
CA GLN A 67 0.54 1.02 -11.67
C GLN A 67 -0.52 1.06 -10.58
N LEU A 68 -0.08 0.98 -9.34
CA LEU A 68 -0.89 1.15 -8.15
C LEU A 68 -0.38 2.39 -7.40
N VAL A 69 -1.27 3.35 -7.18
CA VAL A 69 -1.04 4.53 -6.33
C VAL A 69 -2.02 4.45 -5.18
N PHE A 70 -1.52 4.59 -3.95
CA PHE A 70 -2.39 4.50 -2.79
C PHE A 70 -1.94 5.39 -1.63
N THR A 71 -2.88 5.70 -0.74
CA THR A 71 -2.63 6.31 0.57
C THR A 71 -2.75 5.25 1.66
N SER A 72 -1.98 5.41 2.74
CA SER A 72 -2.01 4.48 3.87
C SER A 72 -1.51 5.15 5.14
N HIS A 73 -2.17 4.86 6.26
CA HIS A 73 -1.72 5.13 7.62
C HIS A 73 -0.92 3.97 8.22
N ALA A 74 -1.01 2.76 7.64
CA ALA A 74 -0.20 1.62 8.04
C ALA A 74 1.27 1.84 7.69
N ILE A 75 2.11 1.99 8.70
CA ILE A 75 3.54 2.31 8.58
C ILE A 75 4.32 1.07 8.16
N GLU A 76 3.78 -0.12 8.41
CA GLU A 76 4.33 -1.41 8.02
C GLU A 76 4.57 -1.51 6.51
N VAL A 77 3.84 -0.74 5.70
CA VAL A 77 4.02 -0.68 4.25
C VAL A 77 5.41 -0.18 3.86
N LEU A 78 6.07 0.60 4.72
CA LEU A 78 7.45 1.07 4.50
C LEU A 78 8.47 -0.08 4.49
N ASN A 79 8.13 -1.26 5.02
CA ASN A 79 8.97 -2.45 4.92
C ASN A 79 8.80 -3.19 3.59
N LEU A 80 7.77 -2.86 2.81
CA LEU A 80 7.42 -3.51 1.54
C LEU A 80 7.81 -2.68 0.32
N LEU A 81 8.11 -1.40 0.51
CA LEU A 81 8.38 -0.44 -0.55
C LEU A 81 9.82 0.08 -0.52
N ASP A 82 10.32 0.46 -1.68
CA ASP A 82 11.58 1.20 -1.79
C ASP A 82 11.37 2.72 -1.56
N LYS A 83 12.41 3.42 -1.13
CA LYS A 83 12.37 4.88 -0.90
C LYS A 83 11.91 5.68 -2.12
N HIS A 84 12.13 5.19 -3.33
CA HIS A 84 11.67 5.87 -4.55
C HIS A 84 10.15 5.75 -4.78
N GLN A 85 9.48 4.83 -4.08
CA GLN A 85 8.05 4.54 -4.20
C GLN A 85 7.22 5.20 -3.09
N VAL A 86 7.87 5.88 -2.12
CA VAL A 86 7.21 6.46 -0.95
C VAL A 86 7.20 7.98 -1.04
N MET A 87 6.03 8.57 -0.82
CA MET A 87 5.84 9.99 -0.61
C MET A 87 5.28 10.21 0.79
N LEU A 88 5.97 11.03 1.58
CA LEU A 88 5.50 11.47 2.89
C LEU A 88 4.72 12.76 2.72
N VAL A 89 3.58 12.86 3.41
CA VAL A 89 2.75 14.06 3.42
C VAL A 89 2.62 14.52 4.86
N GLU A 90 2.94 15.78 5.12
CA GLU A 90 2.77 16.41 6.43
C GLU A 90 1.97 17.71 6.30
N LYS A 91 1.23 18.05 7.36
CA LYS A 91 0.46 19.27 7.44
C LYS A 91 1.03 20.15 8.55
N ASN A 92 1.36 21.39 8.24
CA ASN A 92 1.89 22.34 9.22
C ASN A 92 0.77 22.95 10.08
N ALA A 93 1.16 23.74 11.09
CA ALA A 93 0.22 24.41 12.00
C ALA A 93 -0.71 25.41 11.28
N ASP A 94 -0.27 25.99 10.17
CA ASP A 94 -1.03 26.90 9.31
C ASP A 94 -1.99 26.17 8.35
N CYS A 95 -2.13 24.85 8.52
CA CYS A 95 -2.95 23.97 7.72
C CYS A 95 -2.52 23.77 6.27
N GLU A 96 -1.27 24.05 5.94
CA GLU A 96 -0.69 23.81 4.63
C GLU A 96 -0.10 22.39 4.57
N SER A 97 -0.40 21.66 3.49
CA SER A 97 0.14 20.33 3.24
C SER A 97 1.39 20.40 2.38
N THR A 98 2.44 19.70 2.78
CA THR A 98 3.65 19.50 1.97
C THR A 98 3.86 18.02 1.71
N ALA A 99 4.34 17.70 0.51
CA ALA A 99 4.59 16.33 0.08
C ALA A 99 6.04 16.20 -0.37
N LEU A 100 6.76 15.23 0.20
CA LEU A 100 8.18 15.00 -0.02
C LEU A 100 8.41 13.54 -0.38
N ARG A 101 9.14 13.28 -1.45
CA ARG A 101 9.55 11.91 -1.76
C ARG A 101 10.64 11.48 -0.81
N LEU A 102 10.58 10.24 -0.34
CA LEU A 102 11.48 9.76 0.70
C LEU A 102 12.95 9.75 0.25
N ASP A 103 13.22 9.55 -1.05
CA ASP A 103 14.56 9.58 -1.60
C ASP A 103 15.20 10.98 -1.66
N GLN A 104 14.42 12.05 -1.50
CA GLN A 104 14.91 13.43 -1.44
C GLN A 104 15.42 13.81 -0.04
N ILE A 105 15.13 13.00 0.99
CA ILE A 105 15.60 13.25 2.34
C ILE A 105 17.07 12.82 2.45
N SER A 106 17.94 13.77 2.79
CA SER A 106 19.36 13.52 3.00
C SER A 106 19.60 12.53 4.14
N GLY A 107 20.39 11.47 3.89
CA GLY A 107 20.70 10.43 4.89
C GLY A 107 19.91 9.13 4.74
N VAL A 108 19.02 9.02 3.75
CA VAL A 108 18.33 7.77 3.40
C VAL A 108 19.24 6.87 2.54
N ARG A 109 20.20 6.21 3.20
CA ARG A 109 20.89 5.05 2.62
C ARG A 109 19.91 3.87 2.45
N SER A 110 20.05 3.15 1.35
CA SER A 110 19.18 2.03 0.91
C SER A 110 19.34 0.75 1.73
N ASP A 111 20.32 0.70 2.63
CA ASP A 111 20.68 -0.45 3.48
C ASP A 111 20.02 -0.41 4.87
N VAL A 112 19.18 0.60 5.16
CA VAL A 112 18.53 0.77 6.47
C VAL A 112 17.01 0.64 6.36
N SER A 113 16.39 -0.03 7.33
CA SER A 113 14.93 -0.12 7.46
C SER A 113 14.29 1.28 7.44
N LEU A 114 13.44 1.53 6.43
CA LEU A 114 12.67 2.77 6.31
C LEU A 114 11.74 2.96 7.51
N TYR A 115 11.07 1.87 7.92
CA TYR A 115 10.22 1.84 9.11
C TYR A 115 10.97 2.29 10.38
N GLY A 116 12.16 1.73 10.63
CA GLY A 116 12.95 2.08 11.82
C GLY A 116 13.38 3.55 11.86
N LYS A 117 13.76 4.12 10.71
CA LYS A 117 14.11 5.54 10.61
C LYS A 117 12.91 6.47 10.76
N TYR A 118 11.76 6.09 10.19
CA TYR A 118 10.51 6.83 10.37
C TYR A 118 10.12 6.88 11.85
N MET A 119 10.13 5.74 12.54
CA MET A 119 9.85 5.65 13.98
C MET A 119 10.84 6.43 14.85
N ALA A 120 12.10 6.56 14.42
CA ALA A 120 13.10 7.40 15.10
C ALA A 120 12.92 8.91 14.83
N GLY A 121 11.91 9.32 14.05
CA GLY A 121 11.68 10.72 13.69
C GLY A 121 12.62 11.28 12.63
N ALA A 122 13.41 10.42 11.98
CA ALA A 122 14.46 10.86 11.05
C ALA A 122 13.93 11.51 9.77
N PHE A 123 12.64 11.32 9.45
CA PHE A 123 12.01 11.80 8.22
C PHE A 123 11.02 12.94 8.45
N GLY A 124 10.85 13.42 9.69
CA GLY A 124 9.67 14.22 10.03
C GLY A 124 8.39 13.39 9.87
N ALA A 125 7.26 14.05 9.62
CA ALA A 125 5.95 13.41 9.41
C ALA A 125 5.46 12.43 10.49
N VAL A 126 6.15 12.31 11.63
CA VAL A 126 5.69 11.52 12.78
C VAL A 126 4.57 12.30 13.48
N PRO A 127 3.43 11.65 13.82
CA PRO A 127 2.35 12.34 14.52
C PRO A 127 2.82 12.95 15.84
N ASN A 128 2.59 14.25 16.03
CA ASN A 128 2.63 14.88 17.35
C ASN A 128 1.27 14.62 18.03
N LEU A 129 1.26 13.77 19.05
CA LEU A 129 0.08 13.48 19.88
C LEU A 129 -0.10 14.56 20.97
#